data_AF-M5BRW9-F1
#
_entry.id   AF-M5BRW9-F1
#
_cell.length_a   1.000
_cell.length_b   1.000
_cell.length_c   1.000
_cell.angle_alpha   90.00
_cell.angle_beta   90.00
_cell.angle_gamma   90.00
#
_symmetry.space_group_name_H-M   'P 1'
#
loop_
_entity.id
_entity.type
_entity.pdbx_description
1 polymer ?
#
loop_
_entity_poly.entity_id
_entity_poly.type
_entity_poly.pdbx_seq_one_letter_code
_entity_poly.pdbx_strand_id
1 'polypeptide(L)'
;MADIPGNDGQRATLSTDAGGGVLERPKPLTITYAGIQKQIERVFGHFTRQGERHLDDESFHAWVKRTLSPTAADKLLSGKDGIDKAEFTAYLTSSANNLIKAIPEDETRPLNEYYISSSHNTYLVGHQLYGASTVEGYRNVLLRGCRSVEIDVWDGEEGEPAVFHGYTLTKEVPFRDVCRAIKENAFIASELPVIISLEVHASHAQVKHFPPASDPATAQPTLEAKPNAIDDPSDSSSDEELREAAAAASKAKPKKSKVIQELADLGVYVSGHSFKDWEDTKRLPPNHIFSFSEKAFLKMNKSNHDELFAHNIHCLMRVYPFGLRFGSSNVDPTTFWSRGVQLVALNWQKIDRGMMLNEAMSVVFPSNLLVNAYA
;
A
#
# COMPACT_ATOMS: atom_id res chain seq x y z
N MET A 1 29.81 -23.49 44.86
CA MET A 1 28.90 -24.64 44.98
C MET A 1 27.48 -24.10 44.89
N ALA A 2 26.69 -24.32 43.86
CA ALA A 2 26.86 -25.11 42.65
C ALA A 2 26.01 -24.46 41.55
N ASP A 3 26.48 -24.60 40.31
CA ASP A 3 25.88 -24.14 39.07
C ASP A 3 24.50 -24.76 38.81
N ILE A 4 23.59 -23.97 38.24
CA ILE A 4 22.40 -24.46 37.53
C ILE A 4 22.67 -24.20 36.04
N PRO A 5 22.74 -25.24 35.19
CA PRO A 5 23.21 -25.11 33.82
C PRO A 5 22.17 -24.49 32.87
N GLY A 6 22.71 -23.89 31.80
CA GLY A 6 22.05 -23.02 30.84
C GLY A 6 20.76 -23.55 30.23
N ASN A 7 19.78 -22.65 30.18
CA ASN A 7 18.73 -22.66 29.18
C ASN A 7 19.03 -21.49 28.24
N ASP A 8 19.90 -21.72 27.25
CA ASP A 8 20.11 -20.80 26.12
C ASP A 8 18.85 -20.82 25.23
N GLY A 9 17.75 -20.31 25.79
CA GLY A 9 16.65 -19.82 25.00
C GLY A 9 17.17 -18.58 24.31
N GLN A 10 17.57 -18.72 23.05
CA GLN A 10 17.67 -17.60 22.12
C GLN A 10 16.32 -16.89 22.12
N ARG A 11 16.23 -15.87 22.99
CA ARG A 11 15.19 -14.86 22.95
C ARG A 11 15.29 -14.28 21.55
N ALA A 12 14.22 -14.37 20.77
CA ALA A 12 14.14 -13.65 19.50
C ALA A 12 14.28 -12.16 19.83
N THR A 13 15.50 -11.64 19.73
CA THR A 13 15.77 -10.22 19.71
C THR A 13 15.33 -9.75 18.34
N LEU A 14 14.11 -9.23 18.25
CA LEU A 14 13.78 -8.25 17.22
C LEU A 14 14.73 -7.08 17.45
N SER A 15 15.83 -7.05 16.69
CA SER A 15 16.62 -5.83 16.53
C SER A 15 15.66 -4.77 16.03
N THR A 16 15.41 -3.78 16.90
CA THR A 16 14.79 -2.53 16.54
C THR A 16 15.86 -1.65 15.90
N ASP A 17 16.34 -2.04 14.72
CA ASP A 17 17.08 -1.14 13.86
C ASP A 17 16.17 -0.75 12.70
N ALA A 18 15.77 0.51 12.72
CA ALA A 18 15.22 1.18 11.57
C ALA A 18 16.29 1.15 10.45
N GLY A 19 16.08 0.33 9.41
CA GLY A 19 17.01 0.23 8.30
C GLY A 19 16.41 -0.53 7.12
N GLY A 20 16.27 0.17 5.98
CA GLY A 20 15.87 -0.40 4.70
C GLY A 20 16.88 -1.41 4.18
N GLY A 21 16.61 -2.70 4.38
CA GLY A 21 17.32 -3.81 3.75
C GLY A 21 16.45 -4.47 2.70
N VAL A 22 17.03 -4.71 1.52
CA VAL A 22 16.45 -5.52 0.44
C VAL A 22 16.06 -6.89 1.00
N LEU A 23 14.77 -7.24 0.93
CA LEU A 23 14.29 -8.56 1.34
C LEU A 23 14.74 -9.58 0.29
N GLU A 24 15.82 -10.33 0.58
CA GLU A 24 16.08 -11.61 -0.09
C GLU A 24 14.83 -12.49 0.04
N ARG A 25 14.50 -13.26 -1.02
CA ARG A 25 13.42 -14.25 -0.96
C ARG A 25 13.59 -15.10 0.30
N PRO A 26 12.54 -15.29 1.12
CA PRO A 26 12.69 -16.00 2.37
C PRO A 26 13.23 -17.41 2.09
N LYS A 27 14.36 -17.75 2.71
CA LYS A 27 14.82 -19.13 2.83
C LYS A 27 13.68 -19.94 3.47
N PRO A 28 13.51 -21.24 3.15
CA PRO A 28 12.51 -22.08 3.80
C PRO A 28 12.63 -21.91 5.32
N LEU A 29 11.54 -21.49 5.97
CA LEU A 29 11.51 -21.29 7.41
C LEU A 29 11.73 -22.63 8.10
N THR A 30 12.94 -22.88 8.60
CA THR A 30 13.17 -23.97 9.56
C THR A 30 12.42 -23.59 10.83
N ILE A 31 11.34 -24.29 11.16
CA ILE A 31 10.61 -24.05 12.40
C ILE A 31 11.48 -24.51 13.58
N THR A 32 12.19 -23.56 14.18
CA THR A 32 12.99 -23.75 15.40
C THR A 32 12.16 -23.59 16.68
N TYR A 33 10.88 -23.23 16.56
CA TYR A 33 10.00 -23.05 17.71
C TYR A 33 9.60 -24.40 18.30
N ALA A 34 10.27 -24.77 19.40
CA ALA A 34 10.07 -26.04 20.12
C ALA A 34 8.59 -26.30 20.50
N GLY A 35 7.81 -25.24 20.74
CA GLY A 35 6.38 -25.39 21.03
C GLY A 35 5.57 -25.95 19.84
N ILE A 36 5.86 -25.53 18.61
CA ILE A 36 5.22 -26.08 17.40
C ILE A 36 5.69 -27.51 17.18
N GLN A 37 6.99 -27.78 17.33
CA GLN A 37 7.52 -29.15 17.20
C GLN A 37 6.83 -30.13 18.16
N LYS A 38 6.63 -29.73 19.43
CA LYS A 38 5.90 -30.55 20.42
C LYS A 38 4.43 -30.78 20.05
N GLN A 39 3.77 -29.81 19.44
CA GLN A 39 2.40 -29.99 18.95
C GLN A 39 2.34 -30.94 17.76
N ILE A 40 3.28 -30.82 16.82
CA ILE A 40 3.41 -31.72 15.68
C ILE A 40 3.64 -33.15 16.17
N GLU A 41 4.52 -33.35 17.15
CA GLU A 41 4.75 -34.65 17.80
C GLU A 41 3.49 -35.22 18.44
N ARG A 42 2.70 -34.39 19.11
CA ARG A 42 1.44 -34.81 19.72
C ARG A 42 0.42 -35.26 18.68
N VAL A 43 0.31 -34.53 17.56
CA VAL A 43 -0.61 -34.88 16.47
C VAL A 43 -0.12 -36.14 15.75
N PHE A 44 1.17 -36.22 15.42
CA PHE A 44 1.76 -37.40 14.80
C PHE A 44 1.59 -38.65 15.67
N GLY A 45 1.92 -38.55 16.97
CA GLY A 45 1.77 -39.64 17.93
C GLY A 45 0.33 -40.04 18.22
N HIS A 46 -0.67 -39.21 17.91
CA HIS A 46 -2.08 -39.61 18.01
C HIS A 46 -2.46 -40.67 16.96
N PHE A 47 -1.86 -40.58 15.77
CA PHE A 47 -2.12 -41.49 14.65
C PHE A 47 -1.08 -42.61 14.52
N THR A 48 0.02 -42.55 15.27
CA THR A 48 1.07 -43.58 15.24
C THR A 48 0.80 -44.62 16.32
N ARG A 49 0.68 -45.90 15.97
CA ARG A 49 0.60 -46.98 16.97
C ARG A 49 1.99 -47.27 17.56
N GLN A 50 2.03 -47.92 18.73
CA GLN A 50 3.31 -48.26 19.36
C GLN A 50 4.19 -49.10 18.44
N GLY A 51 5.37 -48.57 18.09
CA GLY A 51 6.37 -49.24 17.26
C GLY A 51 6.28 -48.92 15.76
N GLU A 52 5.22 -48.25 15.30
CA GLU A 52 5.09 -47.79 13.91
C GLU A 52 5.88 -46.50 13.68
N ARG A 53 6.40 -46.32 12.46
CA ARG A 53 7.21 -45.14 12.07
C ARG A 53 6.54 -44.26 11.02
N HIS A 54 5.45 -44.71 10.43
CA HIS A 54 4.74 -44.05 9.35
C HIS A 54 3.24 -43.96 9.67
N LEU A 55 2.59 -42.95 9.11
CA LEU A 55 1.14 -42.79 9.12
C LEU A 55 0.59 -43.23 7.76
N ASP A 56 -0.10 -44.38 7.72
CA ASP A 56 -0.74 -44.93 6.52
C ASP A 56 -2.13 -45.52 6.80
N ASP A 57 -2.60 -45.44 8.05
CA ASP A 57 -3.81 -46.14 8.45
C ASP A 57 -5.08 -45.39 8.03
N GLU A 58 -6.20 -46.13 8.01
CA GLU A 58 -7.50 -45.62 7.59
C GLU A 58 -7.93 -44.39 8.41
N SER A 59 -7.57 -44.34 9.70
CA SER A 59 -7.92 -43.24 10.59
C SER A 59 -7.16 -41.95 10.25
N PHE A 60 -5.87 -42.08 9.91
CA PHE A 60 -5.05 -40.97 9.44
C PHE A 60 -5.51 -40.47 8.06
N HIS A 61 -5.76 -41.39 7.13
CA HIS A 61 -6.28 -41.05 5.80
C HIS A 61 -7.63 -40.33 5.88
N ALA A 62 -8.53 -40.82 6.75
CA ALA A 62 -9.82 -40.18 7.01
C ALA A 62 -9.66 -38.80 7.65
N TRP A 63 -8.73 -38.64 8.59
CA TRP A 63 -8.43 -37.35 9.19
C TRP A 63 -7.89 -36.35 8.17
N VAL A 64 -6.90 -36.75 7.37
CA VAL A 64 -6.32 -35.91 6.30
C VAL A 64 -7.40 -35.44 5.33
N LYS A 65 -8.23 -36.36 4.82
CA LYS A 65 -9.31 -36.03 3.88
C LYS A 65 -10.42 -35.16 4.49
N ARG A 66 -10.62 -35.24 5.81
CA ARG A 66 -11.59 -34.40 6.55
C ARG A 66 -11.04 -33.01 6.87
N THR A 67 -9.74 -32.91 7.13
CA THR A 67 -9.11 -31.69 7.65
C THR A 67 -8.48 -30.82 6.57
N LEU A 68 -8.00 -31.43 5.47
CA LEU A 68 -7.34 -30.74 4.37
C LEU A 68 -8.24 -30.65 3.14
N SER A 69 -8.03 -29.61 2.31
CA SER A 69 -8.69 -29.55 1.00
C SER A 69 -8.25 -30.73 0.11
N PRO A 70 -9.09 -31.21 -0.84
CA PRO A 70 -8.78 -32.40 -1.66
C PRO A 70 -7.38 -32.36 -2.29
N THR A 71 -7.01 -31.25 -2.93
CA THR A 71 -5.67 -31.06 -3.55
C THR A 71 -4.52 -31.18 -2.55
N ALA A 72 -4.72 -30.73 -1.32
CA ALA A 72 -3.71 -30.75 -0.27
C ALA A 72 -3.58 -32.14 0.36
N ALA A 73 -4.72 -32.82 0.55
CA ALA A 73 -4.78 -34.22 0.95
C ALA A 73 -4.10 -35.13 -0.09
N ASP A 74 -4.37 -34.94 -1.38
CA ASP A 74 -3.74 -35.71 -2.45
C ASP A 74 -2.23 -35.46 -2.51
N LYS A 75 -1.78 -34.21 -2.36
CA LYS A 75 -0.33 -33.90 -2.30
C LYS A 75 0.36 -34.57 -1.11
N LEU A 76 -0.31 -34.68 0.03
CA LEU A 76 0.24 -35.32 1.21
C LEU A 76 0.28 -36.86 1.05
N LEU A 77 -0.77 -37.46 0.51
CA LEU A 77 -0.98 -38.92 0.46
C LEU A 77 -0.51 -39.61 -0.83
N SER A 78 -0.38 -38.90 -1.96
CA SER A 78 -0.19 -39.52 -3.27
C SER A 78 1.17 -40.23 -3.42
N GLY A 79 1.11 -41.49 -3.87
CA GLY A 79 2.30 -42.28 -4.23
C GLY A 79 3.17 -42.73 -3.05
N LYS A 80 2.63 -42.73 -1.82
CA LYS A 80 3.36 -43.11 -0.61
C LYS A 80 2.70 -44.31 0.08
N ASP A 81 3.53 -45.23 0.55
CA ASP A 81 3.10 -46.37 1.39
C ASP A 81 2.86 -45.94 2.85
N GLY A 82 3.22 -44.71 3.22
CA GLY A 82 2.99 -44.10 4.52
C GLY A 82 3.81 -42.81 4.67
N ILE A 83 3.52 -42.03 5.71
CA ILE A 83 4.15 -40.72 5.93
C ILE A 83 4.91 -40.73 7.26
N ASP A 84 6.22 -40.52 7.21
CA ASP A 84 7.01 -40.41 8.44
C ASP A 84 6.88 -39.04 9.13
N LYS A 85 7.43 -38.91 10.33
CA LYS A 85 7.36 -37.67 11.11
C LYS A 85 8.03 -36.49 10.40
N ALA A 86 9.16 -36.73 9.73
CA ALA A 86 9.90 -35.68 9.03
C ALA A 86 9.10 -35.17 7.83
N GLU A 87 8.49 -36.07 7.07
CA GLU A 87 7.62 -35.75 5.94
C GLU A 87 6.34 -35.03 6.37
N PHE A 88 5.69 -35.50 7.45
CA PHE A 88 4.52 -34.83 8.02
C PHE A 88 4.85 -33.42 8.51
N THR A 89 5.98 -33.27 9.19
CA THR A 89 6.49 -31.96 9.63
C THR A 89 6.76 -31.07 8.41
N ALA A 90 7.49 -31.57 7.41
CA ALA A 90 7.83 -30.82 6.21
C ALA A 90 6.58 -30.35 5.47
N TYR A 91 5.55 -31.19 5.36
CA TYR A 91 4.27 -30.81 4.77
C TYR A 91 3.59 -29.69 5.56
N LEU A 92 3.43 -29.85 6.89
CA LEU A 92 2.73 -28.87 7.72
C LEU A 92 3.34 -27.47 7.66
N THR A 93 4.65 -27.41 7.42
CA THR A 93 5.43 -26.16 7.32
C THR A 93 5.66 -25.70 5.88
N SER A 94 5.20 -26.46 4.89
CA SER A 94 5.37 -26.14 3.47
C SER A 94 4.30 -25.16 2.98
N SER A 95 4.57 -24.53 1.84
CA SER A 95 3.59 -23.71 1.12
C SER A 95 2.35 -24.50 0.68
N ALA A 96 2.43 -25.83 0.56
CA ALA A 96 1.28 -26.67 0.22
C ALA A 96 0.22 -26.72 1.33
N ASN A 97 0.61 -26.44 2.58
CA ASN A 97 -0.27 -26.34 3.74
C ASN A 97 -0.42 -24.88 4.22
N ASN A 98 -0.16 -23.90 3.35
CA ASN A 98 -0.34 -22.50 3.71
C ASN A 98 -1.83 -22.22 3.97
N LEU A 99 -2.12 -21.58 5.11
CA LEU A 99 -3.47 -21.16 5.47
C LEU A 99 -4.00 -20.10 4.51
N ILE A 100 -3.11 -19.21 4.05
CA ILE A 100 -3.45 -18.15 3.11
C ILE A 100 -3.34 -18.70 1.70
N LYS A 101 -4.47 -18.74 1.00
CA LYS A 101 -4.52 -19.06 -0.43
C LYS A 101 -4.70 -17.75 -1.19
N ALA A 102 -3.89 -17.55 -2.23
CA ALA A 102 -4.10 -16.44 -3.15
C ALA A 102 -5.50 -16.58 -3.79
N ILE A 103 -6.21 -15.45 -3.87
CA ILE A 103 -7.50 -15.40 -4.54
C ILE A 103 -7.24 -15.12 -6.02
N PRO A 104 -7.90 -15.81 -6.97
CA PRO A 104 -7.78 -15.48 -8.39
C PRO A 104 -8.14 -14.01 -8.62
N GLU A 105 -7.25 -13.27 -9.27
CA GLU A 105 -7.43 -11.86 -9.58
C GLU A 105 -8.06 -11.72 -10.97
N ASP A 106 -9.10 -10.90 -11.07
CA ASP A 106 -9.69 -10.47 -12.34
C ASP A 106 -9.22 -9.05 -12.59
N GLU A 107 -8.20 -8.88 -13.43
CA GLU A 107 -7.59 -7.59 -13.78
C GLU A 107 -8.30 -6.91 -14.98
N THR A 108 -9.46 -7.43 -15.40
CA THR A 108 -10.22 -6.91 -16.56
C THR A 108 -11.35 -5.96 -16.19
N ARG A 109 -11.57 -5.73 -14.88
CA ARG A 109 -12.62 -4.84 -14.37
C ARG A 109 -12.21 -3.37 -14.52
N PRO A 110 -13.17 -2.44 -14.48
CA PRO A 110 -12.89 -1.01 -14.37
C PRO A 110 -12.06 -0.65 -13.12
N LEU A 111 -11.18 0.36 -13.23
CA LEU A 111 -10.24 0.74 -12.17
C LEU A 111 -10.92 1.12 -10.84
N ASN A 112 -12.12 1.70 -10.91
CA ASN A 112 -12.96 2.05 -9.76
C ASN A 112 -13.48 0.83 -8.96
N GLU A 113 -13.39 -0.37 -9.52
CA GLU A 113 -13.76 -1.62 -8.84
C GLU A 113 -12.60 -2.24 -8.06
N TYR A 114 -11.46 -1.57 -7.89
CA TYR A 114 -10.33 -2.10 -7.12
C TYR A 114 -9.96 -1.21 -5.93
N TYR A 115 -9.59 -1.81 -4.80
CA TYR A 115 -8.77 -1.14 -3.80
C TYR A 115 -7.32 -1.16 -4.25
N ILE A 116 -6.67 0.01 -4.22
CA ILE A 116 -5.35 0.27 -4.76
C ILE A 116 -4.40 0.60 -3.61
N SER A 117 -3.36 -0.22 -3.44
CA SER A 117 -2.33 0.01 -2.42
C SER A 117 -1.66 1.38 -2.61
N SER A 118 -1.83 2.28 -1.63
CA SER A 118 -1.55 3.71 -1.79
C SER A 118 -0.63 4.27 -0.69
N SER A 119 0.29 5.14 -1.08
CA SER A 119 1.24 5.82 -0.20
C SER A 119 0.89 7.31 -0.09
N HIS A 120 1.04 7.83 1.13
CA HIS A 120 0.94 9.25 1.47
C HIS A 120 2.33 9.79 1.82
N ASN A 121 2.65 10.99 1.35
CA ASN A 121 3.95 11.66 1.49
C ASN A 121 5.11 10.67 1.29
N THR A 122 5.11 9.98 0.14
CA THR A 122 6.00 8.84 -0.15
C THR A 122 7.49 9.13 0.06
N TYR A 123 7.87 10.39 -0.15
CA TYR A 123 9.22 10.89 0.04
C TYR A 123 9.67 10.91 1.51
N LEU A 124 8.76 11.02 2.49
CA LEU A 124 9.11 11.20 3.90
C LEU A 124 9.56 9.93 4.61
N VAL A 125 10.69 10.03 5.30
CA VAL A 125 11.16 9.04 6.28
C VAL A 125 11.05 9.63 7.68
N GLY A 126 10.23 8.98 8.51
CA GLY A 126 9.98 9.37 9.89
C GLY A 126 8.84 10.39 10.06
N HIS A 127 9.13 11.46 10.80
CA HIS A 127 8.17 12.44 11.31
C HIS A 127 7.76 13.49 10.25
N GLN A 128 6.50 13.93 10.23
CA GLN A 128 5.98 14.87 9.21
C GLN A 128 6.67 16.26 9.24
N LEU A 129 7.10 16.73 10.40
CA LEU A 129 7.66 18.10 10.55
C LEU A 129 9.18 18.23 10.36
N TYR A 130 9.95 17.15 10.51
CA TYR A 130 11.42 17.19 10.52
C TYR A 130 12.06 15.91 10.00
N GLY A 131 11.26 14.98 9.47
CA GLY A 131 11.76 13.80 8.78
C GLY A 131 12.57 14.18 7.53
N ALA A 132 13.46 13.30 7.09
CA ALA A 132 14.16 13.52 5.84
C ALA A 132 13.26 13.11 4.66
N SER A 133 13.30 13.87 3.55
CA SER A 133 12.79 13.37 2.27
C SER A 133 13.85 12.48 1.62
N THR A 134 13.43 11.42 0.93
CA THR A 134 14.33 10.46 0.30
C THR A 134 13.77 9.97 -1.03
N VAL A 135 14.68 9.74 -1.99
CA VAL A 135 14.38 9.04 -3.24
C VAL A 135 14.13 7.55 -2.99
N GLU A 136 14.85 6.95 -2.03
CA GLU A 136 14.71 5.54 -1.65
C GLU A 136 13.33 5.19 -1.09
N GLY A 137 12.58 6.16 -0.54
CA GLY A 137 11.18 5.98 -0.15
C GLY A 137 10.32 5.47 -1.31
N TYR A 138 10.45 6.07 -2.50
CA TYR A 138 9.74 5.64 -3.71
C TYR A 138 10.12 4.23 -4.14
N ARG A 139 11.42 3.92 -4.14
CA ARG A 139 11.92 2.59 -4.46
C ARG A 139 11.30 1.54 -3.52
N ASN A 140 11.35 1.81 -2.22
CA ASN A 140 10.87 0.89 -1.19
C ASN A 140 9.37 0.56 -1.36
N VAL A 141 8.52 1.59 -1.48
CA VAL A 141 7.07 1.36 -1.60
C VAL A 141 6.70 0.65 -2.91
N LEU A 142 7.35 0.98 -4.03
CA LEU A 142 7.08 0.35 -5.32
C LEU A 142 7.53 -1.11 -5.35
N LEU A 143 8.70 -1.44 -4.78
CA LEU A 143 9.17 -2.82 -4.65
C LEU A 143 8.31 -3.69 -3.72
N ARG A 144 7.56 -3.06 -2.82
CA ARG A 144 6.55 -3.71 -1.96
C ARG A 144 5.15 -3.73 -2.60
N GLY A 145 5.03 -3.35 -3.87
CA GLY A 145 3.78 -3.45 -4.62
C GLY A 145 2.82 -2.27 -4.47
N CYS A 146 3.22 -1.17 -3.83
CA CYS A 146 2.41 0.06 -3.83
C CYS A 146 2.13 0.52 -5.27
N ARG A 147 0.88 0.88 -5.58
CA ARG A 147 0.42 1.29 -6.92
C ARG A 147 -0.04 2.75 -7.00
N SER A 148 -0.05 3.48 -5.88
CA SER A 148 -0.23 4.93 -5.88
C SER A 148 0.82 5.60 -4.99
N VAL A 149 1.59 6.53 -5.55
CA VAL A 149 2.62 7.30 -4.82
C VAL A 149 2.30 8.79 -4.86
N GLU A 150 2.80 9.54 -3.89
CA GLU A 150 2.60 10.99 -3.79
C GLU A 150 3.92 11.75 -3.98
N ILE A 151 3.86 12.88 -4.70
CA ILE A 151 5.00 13.76 -4.92
C ILE A 151 4.57 15.21 -4.69
N ASP A 152 5.16 15.83 -3.67
CA ASP A 152 4.95 17.24 -3.36
C ASP A 152 6.08 18.04 -4.00
N VAL A 153 5.79 18.70 -5.11
CA VAL A 153 6.79 19.42 -5.89
C VAL A 153 6.79 20.90 -5.52
N TRP A 154 7.94 21.39 -5.11
CA TRP A 154 8.19 22.77 -4.72
C TRP A 154 9.28 23.40 -5.58
N ASP A 155 9.37 24.72 -5.55
CA ASP A 155 10.53 25.41 -6.12
C ASP A 155 11.79 24.99 -5.38
N GLY A 156 12.81 24.53 -6.11
CA GLY A 156 14.13 24.21 -5.57
C GLY A 156 15.21 25.21 -6.00
N GLU A 157 16.45 24.93 -5.61
CA GLU A 157 17.62 25.74 -5.95
C GLU A 157 17.99 25.66 -7.44
N GLU A 158 18.69 26.68 -7.94
CA GLU A 158 19.21 26.74 -9.31
C GLU A 158 18.15 26.55 -10.44
N GLY A 159 16.86 26.69 -10.11
CA GLY A 159 15.76 26.51 -11.05
C GLY A 159 15.29 25.07 -11.23
N GLU A 160 15.84 24.12 -10.47
CA GLU A 160 15.44 22.71 -10.49
C GLU A 160 14.35 22.44 -9.44
N PRO A 161 13.20 21.86 -9.80
CA PRO A 161 12.16 21.52 -8.83
C PRO A 161 12.64 20.52 -7.79
N ALA A 162 12.17 20.70 -6.56
CA ALA A 162 12.51 19.86 -5.42
C ALA A 162 11.26 19.18 -4.84
N VAL A 163 11.49 18.11 -4.08
CA VAL A 163 10.43 17.35 -3.38
C VAL A 163 10.70 17.36 -1.88
N PHE A 164 9.74 17.87 -1.13
CA PHE A 164 9.73 17.91 0.33
C PHE A 164 8.35 18.28 0.86
N HIS A 165 8.18 18.19 2.18
CA HIS A 165 6.94 18.57 2.83
C HIS A 165 6.97 20.08 3.13
N GLY A 166 6.15 20.85 2.42
CA GLY A 166 6.14 22.31 2.53
C GLY A 166 5.93 22.82 3.95
N TYR A 167 6.49 23.99 4.26
CA TYR A 167 6.34 24.66 5.55
C TYR A 167 6.87 23.87 6.77
N THR A 168 7.72 22.87 6.52
CA THR A 168 8.36 22.05 7.55
C THR A 168 9.88 22.14 7.47
N LEU A 169 10.58 21.48 8.39
CA LEU A 169 12.05 21.40 8.42
C LEU A 169 12.59 20.15 7.71
N THR A 170 11.79 19.58 6.80
CA THR A 170 12.17 18.38 6.05
C THR A 170 13.25 18.73 5.03
N LYS A 171 14.20 17.81 4.83
CA LYS A 171 15.25 17.99 3.81
C LYS A 171 14.65 17.74 2.44
N GLU A 172 15.08 18.49 1.43
CA GLU A 172 14.63 18.32 0.05
C GLU A 172 15.41 17.25 -0.73
N VAL A 173 14.78 16.72 -1.78
CA VAL A 173 15.42 15.87 -2.80
C VAL A 173 15.06 16.35 -4.20
N PRO A 174 15.92 16.18 -5.22
CA PRO A 174 15.62 16.63 -6.57
C PRO A 174 14.42 15.88 -7.18
N PHE A 175 13.46 16.61 -7.76
CA PHE A 175 12.29 16.03 -8.43
C PHE A 175 12.68 15.04 -9.54
N ARG A 176 13.73 15.37 -10.30
CA ARG A 176 14.24 14.52 -11.37
C ARG A 176 14.70 13.14 -10.89
N ASP A 177 15.30 13.08 -9.70
CA ASP A 177 15.76 11.82 -9.12
C ASP A 177 14.59 10.98 -8.61
N VAL A 178 13.56 11.62 -8.07
CA VAL A 178 12.27 10.97 -7.76
C VAL A 178 11.64 10.36 -9.01
N CYS A 179 11.51 11.12 -10.11
CA CYS A 179 10.97 10.60 -11.38
C CYS A 179 11.77 9.40 -11.90
N ARG A 180 13.11 9.46 -11.79
CA ARG A 180 13.99 8.36 -12.20
C ARG A 180 13.75 7.11 -11.36
N ALA A 181 13.70 7.24 -10.04
CA ALA A 181 13.44 6.12 -9.15
C ALA A 181 12.08 5.48 -9.40
N ILE A 182 11.03 6.29 -9.66
CA ILE A 182 9.72 5.76 -10.04
C ILE A 182 9.83 4.99 -11.35
N LYS A 183 10.42 5.57 -12.40
CA LYS A 183 10.59 4.92 -13.71
C LYS A 183 11.33 3.58 -13.61
N GLU A 184 12.37 3.51 -12.79
CA GLU A 184 13.19 2.30 -12.63
C GLU A 184 12.49 1.20 -11.83
N ASN A 185 11.52 1.52 -10.95
CA ASN A 185 10.95 0.57 -10.00
C ASN A 185 9.44 0.32 -10.16
N ALA A 186 8.72 1.14 -10.92
CA ALA A 186 7.26 1.09 -11.05
C ALA A 186 6.75 -0.30 -11.40
N PHE A 187 7.44 -1.01 -12.29
CA PHE A 187 6.98 -2.27 -12.87
C PHE A 187 7.78 -3.51 -12.44
N ILE A 188 8.60 -3.41 -11.38
CA ILE A 188 9.40 -4.56 -10.90
C ILE A 188 8.52 -5.55 -10.12
N ALA A 189 7.68 -5.05 -9.21
CA ALA A 189 6.85 -5.89 -8.36
C ALA A 189 5.51 -6.30 -9.00
N SER A 190 5.02 -5.51 -9.96
CA SER A 190 3.74 -5.71 -10.65
C SER A 190 3.76 -4.97 -11.99
N GLU A 191 3.19 -5.55 -13.04
CA GLU A 191 3.07 -4.93 -14.37
C GLU A 191 1.92 -3.91 -14.47
N LEU A 192 1.10 -3.81 -13.42
CA LEU A 192 -0.09 -2.96 -13.40
C LEU A 192 0.25 -1.46 -13.26
N PRO A 193 -0.66 -0.57 -13.68
CA PRO A 193 -0.44 0.87 -13.66
C PRO A 193 -0.06 1.43 -12.29
N VAL A 194 0.76 2.48 -12.28
CA VAL A 194 1.08 3.27 -11.10
C VAL A 194 0.45 4.66 -11.23
N ILE A 195 -0.33 5.06 -10.23
CA ILE A 195 -0.92 6.39 -10.10
C ILE A 195 0.07 7.30 -9.37
N ILE A 196 0.32 8.48 -9.92
CA ILE A 196 1.16 9.51 -9.28
C ILE A 196 0.25 10.65 -8.83
N SER A 197 0.03 10.75 -7.52
CA SER A 197 -0.62 11.90 -6.89
C SER A 197 0.38 13.05 -6.85
N LEU A 198 0.22 14.02 -7.75
CA LEU A 198 1.15 15.13 -7.90
C LEU A 198 0.58 16.39 -7.25
N GLU A 199 1.26 16.90 -6.22
CA GLU A 199 0.92 18.16 -5.57
C GLU A 199 1.93 19.23 -5.96
N VAL A 200 1.51 20.21 -6.77
CA VAL A 200 2.43 21.17 -7.41
C VAL A 200 2.34 22.54 -6.76
N HIS A 201 3.35 22.85 -5.96
CA HIS A 201 3.61 24.16 -5.36
C HIS A 201 4.67 24.97 -6.10
N ALA A 202 5.42 24.33 -7.00
CA ALA A 202 6.44 24.97 -7.82
C ALA A 202 5.87 26.09 -8.72
N SER A 203 6.66 27.14 -8.91
CA SER A 203 6.38 28.25 -9.80
C SER A 203 6.26 27.80 -11.26
N HIS A 204 5.52 28.56 -12.06
CA HIS A 204 5.40 28.30 -13.50
C HIS A 204 6.75 28.29 -14.24
N ALA A 205 7.77 28.97 -13.69
CA ALA A 205 9.12 28.95 -14.25
C ALA A 205 9.76 27.56 -14.09
N GLN A 206 9.66 26.97 -12.90
CA GLN A 206 10.25 25.66 -12.61
C GLN A 206 9.43 24.49 -13.16
N VAL A 207 8.10 24.64 -13.30
CA VAL A 207 7.27 23.57 -13.91
C VAL A 207 7.69 23.26 -15.35
N LYS A 208 8.26 24.23 -16.09
CA LYS A 208 8.81 23.99 -17.44
C LYS A 208 10.00 23.01 -17.48
N HIS A 209 10.64 22.78 -16.34
CA HIS A 209 11.76 21.83 -16.20
C HIS A 209 11.29 20.40 -15.90
N PHE A 210 9.98 20.16 -15.85
CA PHE A 210 9.44 18.81 -15.69
C PHE A 210 9.87 17.96 -16.89
N PRO A 211 10.23 16.68 -16.67
CA PRO A 211 10.57 15.80 -17.77
C PRO A 211 9.35 15.70 -18.72
N PRO A 212 9.56 15.76 -20.04
CA PRO A 212 8.47 15.61 -20.99
C PRO A 212 7.80 14.26 -20.75
N ALA A 213 6.46 14.26 -20.71
CA ALA A 213 5.72 13.01 -20.71
C ALA A 213 6.19 12.17 -21.91
N SER A 214 6.54 10.91 -21.66
CA SER A 214 6.78 9.97 -22.75
C SER A 214 5.54 9.96 -23.66
N ASP A 215 5.76 10.04 -24.97
CA ASP A 215 4.75 10.26 -26.00
C ASP A 215 3.46 9.44 -25.73
N PRO A 216 2.32 10.10 -25.45
CA PRO A 216 1.05 9.41 -25.22
C PRO A 216 0.63 8.54 -26.41
N ALA A 217 1.19 8.73 -27.62
CA ALA A 217 0.96 7.84 -28.76
C ALA A 217 1.47 6.40 -28.56
N THR A 218 2.38 6.15 -27.61
CA THR A 218 2.83 4.78 -27.26
C THR A 218 1.96 4.08 -26.21
N ALA A 219 1.10 4.83 -25.51
CA ALA A 219 0.07 4.29 -24.62
C ALA A 219 -1.27 4.40 -25.34
N GLN A 220 -1.73 3.34 -26.02
CA GLN A 220 -2.95 3.36 -26.84
C GLN A 220 -4.12 4.11 -26.15
N PRO A 221 -4.50 5.32 -26.61
CA PRO A 221 -5.71 5.98 -26.15
C PRO A 221 -6.80 5.70 -27.19
N THR A 222 -7.77 4.86 -26.85
CA THR A 222 -8.94 4.56 -27.71
C THR A 222 -10.09 5.56 -27.56
N LEU A 223 -9.91 6.67 -26.86
CA LEU A 223 -10.96 7.68 -26.66
C LEU A 223 -10.37 9.08 -26.82
N GLU A 224 -11.01 9.91 -27.65
CA GLU A 224 -10.66 11.32 -27.86
C GLU A 224 -10.69 12.08 -26.52
N ALA A 225 -9.50 12.38 -25.97
CA ALA A 225 -9.37 13.15 -24.73
C ALA A 225 -9.72 14.63 -25.00
N LYS A 226 -10.75 15.14 -24.31
CA LYS A 226 -11.00 16.58 -24.26
C LYS A 226 -10.00 17.23 -23.30
N PRO A 227 -9.62 18.51 -23.50
CA PRO A 227 -8.77 19.22 -22.55
C PRO A 227 -9.41 19.22 -21.17
N ASN A 228 -8.63 18.87 -20.15
CA ASN A 228 -9.10 18.92 -18.76
C ASN A 228 -9.27 20.38 -18.34
N ALA A 229 -10.41 20.71 -17.73
CA ALA A 229 -10.58 22.02 -17.11
C ALA A 229 -9.63 22.15 -15.91
N ILE A 230 -8.98 23.30 -15.75
CA ILE A 230 -8.13 23.59 -14.60
C ILE A 230 -9.03 23.88 -13.39
N ASP A 231 -9.49 22.83 -12.71
CA ASP A 231 -9.87 22.93 -11.31
C ASP A 231 -8.60 22.70 -10.48
N ASP A 232 -8.31 23.60 -9.54
CA ASP A 232 -7.22 23.40 -8.58
C ASP A 232 -7.66 22.29 -7.60
N PRO A 233 -7.06 21.09 -7.64
CA PRO A 233 -7.48 19.98 -6.80
C PRO A 233 -6.95 20.08 -5.36
N SER A 234 -6.30 21.20 -4.99
CA SER A 234 -5.78 21.41 -3.63
C SER A 234 -6.90 21.69 -2.60
N ASP A 235 -7.77 20.71 -2.37
CA ASP A 235 -8.50 20.63 -1.11
C ASP A 235 -7.59 20.01 -0.04
N SER A 236 -6.55 20.78 0.30
CA SER A 236 -5.56 20.48 1.33
C SER A 236 -6.10 20.90 2.70
N SER A 237 -7.25 20.37 3.13
CA SER A 237 -7.79 20.71 4.45
C SER A 237 -6.79 20.39 5.59
N SER A 238 -5.85 19.46 5.34
CA SER A 238 -4.70 19.17 6.20
C SER A 238 -3.65 20.28 6.16
N ASP A 239 -3.30 20.76 4.97
CA ASP A 239 -2.21 21.73 4.82
C ASP A 239 -2.67 23.12 5.12
N GLU A 240 -3.96 23.43 5.07
CA GLU A 240 -4.43 24.73 5.58
C GLU A 240 -4.13 24.84 7.07
N GLU A 241 -4.32 23.78 7.87
CA GLU A 241 -3.97 23.81 9.29
C GLU A 241 -2.44 23.87 9.52
N LEU A 242 -1.64 23.18 8.69
CA LEU A 242 -0.17 23.29 8.72
C LEU A 242 0.32 24.67 8.25
N ARG A 243 -0.30 25.24 7.21
CA ARG A 243 -0.05 26.58 6.68
C ARG A 243 -0.47 27.63 7.66
N GLU A 244 -1.59 27.46 8.37
CA GLU A 244 -2.02 28.34 9.45
C GLU A 244 -1.04 28.27 10.62
N ALA A 245 -0.57 27.08 11.01
CA ALA A 245 0.48 26.93 12.01
C ALA A 245 1.80 27.59 11.57
N ALA A 246 2.19 27.43 10.30
CA ALA A 246 3.39 28.02 9.72
C ALA A 246 3.27 29.54 9.47
N ALA A 247 2.08 30.04 9.15
CA ALA A 247 1.76 31.46 9.03
C ALA A 247 1.55 32.12 10.40
N ALA A 248 1.19 31.37 11.43
CA ALA A 248 1.29 31.84 12.81
C ALA A 248 2.77 31.99 13.22
N ALA A 249 3.65 31.14 12.68
CA ALA A 249 5.09 31.22 12.88
C ALA A 249 5.82 32.23 11.95
N SER A 250 5.20 32.68 10.84
CA SER A 250 5.81 33.58 9.85
C SER A 250 4.85 34.69 9.38
N LYS A 251 5.31 35.93 9.16
CA LYS A 251 4.43 37.08 8.86
C LYS A 251 3.78 37.11 7.45
N ALA A 252 3.85 36.05 6.65
CA ALA A 252 3.32 36.05 5.28
C ALA A 252 2.56 34.75 4.96
N LYS A 253 1.33 34.89 4.45
CA LYS A 253 0.55 33.74 3.96
C LYS A 253 1.07 33.37 2.56
N PRO A 254 1.49 32.11 2.34
CA PRO A 254 1.99 31.66 1.04
C PRO A 254 0.88 31.67 -0.02
N LYS A 255 1.23 32.01 -1.27
CA LYS A 255 0.29 31.99 -2.40
C LYS A 255 0.21 30.58 -2.98
N LYS A 256 -1.01 30.10 -3.26
CA LYS A 256 -1.20 28.88 -4.05
C LYS A 256 -0.70 29.10 -5.48
N SER A 257 0.14 28.22 -5.99
CA SER A 257 0.47 28.13 -7.42
C SER A 257 -0.73 27.53 -8.16
N LYS A 258 -1.02 28.06 -9.35
CA LYS A 258 -2.00 27.43 -10.25
C LYS A 258 -1.30 26.32 -11.03
N VAL A 259 -1.96 25.17 -11.17
CA VAL A 259 -1.54 24.10 -12.08
C VAL A 259 -1.60 24.64 -13.51
N ILE A 260 -0.53 24.43 -14.28
CA ILE A 260 -0.49 24.81 -15.70
C ILE A 260 -1.25 23.78 -16.54
N GLN A 261 -1.78 24.20 -17.69
CA GLN A 261 -2.60 23.34 -18.54
C GLN A 261 -1.85 22.06 -18.97
N GLU A 262 -0.55 22.18 -19.25
CA GLU A 262 0.31 21.07 -19.67
C GLU A 262 0.37 19.95 -18.62
N LEU A 263 0.29 20.29 -17.33
CA LEU A 263 0.20 19.29 -16.26
C LEU A 263 -1.23 18.75 -16.11
N ALA A 264 -2.25 19.60 -16.27
CA ALA A 264 -3.65 19.17 -16.21
C ALA A 264 -3.99 18.17 -17.32
N ASP A 265 -3.41 18.34 -18.51
CA ASP A 265 -3.59 17.47 -19.67
C ASP A 265 -3.01 16.06 -19.49
N LEU A 266 -2.11 15.86 -18.50
CA LEU A 266 -1.60 14.52 -18.14
C LEU A 266 -2.66 13.67 -17.41
N GLY A 267 -3.67 14.30 -16.80
CA GLY A 267 -4.73 13.67 -16.04
C GLY A 267 -5.80 12.98 -16.89
N VAL A 268 -5.41 12.15 -17.85
CA VAL A 268 -6.33 11.56 -18.85
C VAL A 268 -7.36 10.63 -18.19
N TYR A 269 -6.90 9.68 -17.37
CA TYR A 269 -7.78 8.70 -16.71
C TYR A 269 -8.13 9.07 -15.26
N VAL A 270 -7.35 9.96 -14.66
CA VAL A 270 -7.50 10.40 -13.28
C VAL A 270 -7.21 11.89 -13.24
N SER A 271 -8.25 12.70 -13.08
CA SER A 271 -8.17 14.15 -12.98
C SER A 271 -8.63 14.60 -11.60
N GLY A 272 -7.79 15.31 -10.85
CA GLY A 272 -8.16 15.82 -9.53
C GLY A 272 -9.20 16.93 -9.63
N HIS A 273 -10.24 16.87 -8.80
CA HIS A 273 -11.21 17.96 -8.65
C HIS A 273 -11.46 18.28 -7.17
N SER A 274 -11.79 19.54 -6.89
CA SER A 274 -12.24 19.97 -5.56
C SER A 274 -13.73 19.63 -5.38
N PHE A 275 -14.07 19.00 -4.25
CA PHE A 275 -15.45 18.71 -3.91
C PHE A 275 -16.19 19.96 -3.42
N LYS A 276 -17.37 20.24 -3.97
CA LYS A 276 -18.25 21.33 -3.51
C LYS A 276 -19.48 20.78 -2.81
N ASP A 277 -20.27 20.01 -3.55
CA ASP A 277 -21.47 19.33 -3.09
C ASP A 277 -21.81 18.18 -4.04
N TRP A 278 -22.76 17.33 -3.64
CA TRP A 278 -23.21 16.15 -4.38
C TRP A 278 -24.02 16.46 -5.65
N GLU A 279 -24.51 17.69 -5.83
CA GLU A 279 -25.18 18.08 -7.07
C GLU A 279 -24.16 18.50 -8.13
N ASP A 280 -23.07 19.16 -7.73
CA ASP A 280 -21.96 19.53 -8.61
C ASP A 280 -21.22 18.30 -9.14
N THR A 281 -21.12 17.21 -8.36
CA THR A 281 -20.45 15.96 -8.82
C THR A 281 -21.07 15.39 -10.09
N LYS A 282 -22.38 15.57 -10.30
CA LYS A 282 -23.11 15.10 -11.50
C LYS A 282 -22.67 15.82 -12.78
N ARG A 283 -21.94 16.94 -12.66
CA ARG A 283 -21.43 17.75 -13.78
C ARG A 283 -19.96 17.48 -14.08
N LEU A 284 -19.28 16.75 -13.20
CA LEU A 284 -17.87 16.43 -13.35
C LEU A 284 -17.68 15.32 -14.40
N PRO A 285 -16.52 15.30 -15.09
CA PRO A 285 -16.22 14.25 -16.05
C PRO A 285 -16.03 12.90 -15.34
N PRO A 286 -16.28 11.74 -16.00
CA PRO A 286 -16.24 10.43 -15.34
C PRO A 286 -14.84 10.02 -14.84
N ASN A 287 -13.78 10.68 -15.29
CA ASN A 287 -12.39 10.47 -14.84
C ASN A 287 -12.02 11.33 -13.62
N HIS A 288 -12.98 12.02 -12.97
CA HIS A 288 -12.69 12.81 -11.79
C HIS A 288 -12.32 11.92 -10.59
N ILE A 289 -11.40 12.43 -9.77
CA ILE A 289 -11.07 11.89 -8.46
C ILE A 289 -11.19 12.98 -7.39
N PHE A 290 -11.76 12.63 -6.25
CA PHE A 290 -11.71 13.45 -5.04
C PHE A 290 -10.61 12.96 -4.10
N SER A 291 -9.89 13.90 -3.47
CA SER A 291 -8.93 13.61 -2.41
C SER A 291 -9.37 14.26 -1.11
N PHE A 292 -9.66 13.46 -0.08
CA PHE A 292 -10.08 13.94 1.23
C PHE A 292 -9.08 13.61 2.33
N SER A 293 -8.85 14.55 3.24
CA SER A 293 -8.24 14.20 4.52
C SER A 293 -9.17 13.25 5.28
N GLU A 294 -8.62 12.35 6.10
CA GLU A 294 -9.42 11.43 6.92
C GLU A 294 -10.46 12.17 7.76
N LYS A 295 -10.14 13.38 8.26
CA LYS A 295 -11.01 14.18 9.12
C LYS A 295 -12.21 14.68 8.34
N ALA A 296 -11.99 15.18 7.12
CA ALA A 296 -13.04 15.61 6.21
C ALA A 296 -13.93 14.43 5.79
N PHE A 297 -13.31 13.31 5.40
CA PHE A 297 -14.03 12.10 5.03
C PHE A 297 -14.89 11.58 6.17
N LEU A 298 -14.32 11.42 7.38
CA LEU A 298 -15.06 10.90 8.54
C LEU A 298 -16.20 11.82 8.97
N LYS A 299 -16.06 13.14 8.77
CA LYS A 299 -17.15 14.09 8.98
C LYS A 299 -18.27 13.85 7.96
N MET A 300 -17.93 13.71 6.68
CA MET A 300 -18.89 13.48 5.60
C MET A 300 -19.60 12.12 5.74
N ASN A 301 -18.87 11.07 6.08
CA ASN A 301 -19.38 9.71 6.27
C ASN A 301 -20.42 9.60 7.40
N LYS A 302 -20.51 10.56 8.32
CA LYS A 302 -21.58 10.56 9.33
C LYS A 302 -22.95 10.87 8.75
N SER A 303 -23.01 11.64 7.67
CA SER A 303 -24.26 12.19 7.13
C SER A 303 -24.52 11.80 5.67
N ASN A 304 -23.49 11.45 4.90
CA ASN A 304 -23.57 11.20 3.46
C ASN A 304 -22.87 9.91 3.05
N HIS A 305 -23.04 8.85 3.83
CA HIS A 305 -22.34 7.59 3.60
C HIS A 305 -22.84 6.83 2.37
N ASP A 306 -24.11 7.00 2.01
CA ASP A 306 -24.69 6.38 0.83
C ASP A 306 -24.23 7.10 -0.44
N GLU A 307 -24.15 8.43 -0.42
CA GLU A 307 -23.63 9.23 -1.53
C GLU A 307 -22.15 8.98 -1.76
N LEU A 308 -21.35 8.85 -0.68
CA LEU A 308 -19.95 8.43 -0.77
C LEU A 308 -19.80 7.08 -1.48
N PHE A 309 -20.60 6.09 -1.06
CA PHE A 309 -20.55 4.76 -1.66
C PHE A 309 -21.02 4.78 -3.12
N ALA A 310 -22.12 5.46 -3.42
CA ALA A 310 -22.66 5.61 -4.76
C ALA A 310 -21.68 6.29 -5.72
N HIS A 311 -20.96 7.32 -5.25
CA HIS A 311 -19.87 7.94 -6.00
C HIS A 311 -18.74 6.94 -6.28
N ASN A 312 -18.28 6.23 -5.24
CA ASN A 312 -17.13 5.33 -5.34
C ASN A 312 -17.39 4.09 -6.19
N ILE A 313 -18.65 3.72 -6.44
CA ILE A 313 -18.98 2.68 -7.43
C ILE A 313 -18.57 3.09 -8.84
N HIS A 314 -18.56 4.40 -9.17
CA HIS A 314 -18.35 4.86 -10.55
C HIS A 314 -17.09 5.71 -10.74
N CYS A 315 -16.59 6.32 -9.67
CA CYS A 315 -15.49 7.28 -9.71
C CYS A 315 -14.46 6.94 -8.63
N LEU A 316 -13.22 7.38 -8.82
CA LEU A 316 -12.16 7.15 -7.83
C LEU A 316 -12.25 8.13 -6.68
N MET A 317 -11.86 7.68 -5.49
CA MET A 317 -11.63 8.53 -4.34
C MET A 317 -10.32 8.16 -3.64
N ARG A 318 -9.60 9.20 -3.25
CA ARG A 318 -8.42 9.14 -2.39
C ARG A 318 -8.75 9.66 -1.00
N VAL A 319 -8.30 8.92 0.01
CA VAL A 319 -8.30 9.39 1.40
C VAL A 319 -6.89 9.31 1.96
N TYR A 320 -6.46 10.34 2.66
CA TYR A 320 -5.12 10.44 3.21
C TYR A 320 -5.10 10.87 4.69
N PRO A 321 -4.01 10.59 5.44
CA PRO A 321 -3.92 10.90 6.85
C PRO A 321 -3.96 12.40 7.13
N PHE A 322 -4.61 12.80 8.21
CA PHE A 322 -4.73 14.22 8.55
C PHE A 322 -3.40 14.86 9.01
N GLY A 323 -3.16 16.12 8.65
CA GLY A 323 -1.89 16.83 8.86
C GLY A 323 -1.40 16.92 10.32
N LEU A 324 -2.30 16.85 11.30
CA LEU A 324 -1.92 16.82 12.73
C LEU A 324 -1.36 15.46 13.20
N ARG A 325 -1.26 14.46 12.32
CA ARG A 325 -0.57 13.19 12.59
C ARG A 325 0.93 13.34 12.44
N PHE A 326 1.53 14.24 13.22
CA PHE A 326 2.95 14.59 13.11
C PHE A 326 3.89 13.39 13.24
N GLY A 327 3.53 12.42 14.08
CA GLY A 327 4.26 11.15 14.24
C GLY A 327 4.06 10.12 13.12
N SER A 328 3.44 10.52 12.00
CA SER A 328 3.15 9.69 10.82
C SER A 328 2.31 8.46 11.14
N SER A 329 1.41 8.55 12.14
CA SER A 329 0.49 7.46 12.45
C SER A 329 -0.51 7.25 11.32
N ASN A 330 -0.98 6.02 11.16
CA ASN A 330 -1.99 5.69 10.17
C ASN A 330 -3.39 5.59 10.79
N VAL A 331 -4.37 5.66 9.90
CA VAL A 331 -5.77 5.29 10.18
C VAL A 331 -5.99 3.80 9.96
N ASP A 332 -7.13 3.30 10.44
CA ASP A 332 -7.61 1.98 10.04
C ASP A 332 -8.20 2.07 8.62
N PRO A 333 -7.55 1.49 7.60
CA PRO A 333 -7.98 1.63 6.22
C PRO A 333 -9.33 0.95 5.93
N THR A 334 -9.74 -0.03 6.74
CA THR A 334 -11.01 -0.75 6.58
C THR A 334 -12.23 0.16 6.71
N THR A 335 -12.09 1.27 7.44
CA THR A 335 -13.16 2.28 7.61
C THR A 335 -13.52 2.91 6.26
N PHE A 336 -12.53 3.15 5.41
CA PHE A 336 -12.68 3.81 4.11
C PHE A 336 -12.98 2.79 3.02
N TRP A 337 -12.31 1.63 3.04
CA TRP A 337 -12.64 0.51 2.15
C TRP A 337 -14.11 0.09 2.28
N SER A 338 -14.69 0.10 3.49
CA SER A 338 -16.12 -0.19 3.68
C SER A 338 -17.08 0.77 2.95
N ARG A 339 -16.57 1.88 2.41
CA ARG A 339 -17.29 2.87 1.60
C ARG A 339 -16.79 2.93 0.16
N GLY A 340 -16.08 1.89 -0.30
CA GLY A 340 -15.60 1.79 -1.68
C GLY A 340 -14.43 2.70 -2.02
N VAL A 341 -13.80 3.38 -1.06
CA VAL A 341 -12.64 4.25 -1.33
C VAL A 341 -11.49 3.40 -1.87
N GLN A 342 -11.08 3.66 -3.10
CA GLN A 342 -10.07 2.87 -3.79
C GLN A 342 -8.65 3.20 -3.33
N LEU A 343 -8.33 4.48 -3.15
CA LEU A 343 -6.99 4.95 -2.80
C LEU A 343 -6.92 5.40 -1.34
N VAL A 344 -6.81 4.44 -0.41
CA VAL A 344 -6.57 4.77 1.01
C VAL A 344 -5.08 4.89 1.25
N ALA A 345 -4.56 6.12 1.13
CA ALA A 345 -3.14 6.41 1.26
C ALA A 345 -2.68 6.36 2.72
N LEU A 346 -1.56 5.67 2.98
CA LEU A 346 -0.99 5.51 4.31
C LEU A 346 0.47 6.00 4.35
N ASN A 347 0.99 6.29 5.55
CA ASN A 347 2.39 6.58 5.82
C ASN A 347 3.18 5.25 5.90
N TRP A 348 3.88 4.88 4.82
CA TRP A 348 4.61 3.60 4.66
C TRP A 348 5.83 3.43 5.56
N GLN A 349 6.40 4.55 6.03
CA GLN A 349 7.47 4.61 7.00
C GLN A 349 7.03 4.19 8.42
N LYS A 350 5.71 4.09 8.68
CA LYS A 350 5.16 3.73 9.98
C LYS A 350 4.52 2.35 9.95
N ILE A 351 5.18 1.37 10.57
CA ILE A 351 4.62 0.02 10.78
C ILE A 351 3.73 0.04 12.03
N ASP A 352 2.47 0.40 11.84
CA ASP A 352 1.41 0.31 12.84
C ASP A 352 0.26 -0.58 12.34
N ARG A 353 -0.83 -0.66 13.10
CA ARG A 353 -1.98 -1.52 12.76
C ARG A 353 -2.53 -1.22 11.36
N GLY A 354 -2.57 0.06 10.95
CA GLY A 354 -3.07 0.44 9.62
C GLY A 354 -2.20 -0.13 8.51
N MET A 355 -0.88 0.03 8.64
CA MET A 355 0.09 -0.52 7.67
C MET A 355 0.09 -2.05 7.67
N MET A 356 -0.02 -2.70 8.83
CA MET A 356 -0.12 -4.16 8.91
C MET A 356 -1.35 -4.71 8.17
N LEU A 357 -2.48 -4.00 8.23
CA LEU A 357 -3.68 -4.38 7.47
C LEU A 357 -3.51 -4.16 5.97
N ASN A 358 -2.85 -3.07 5.56
CA ASN A 358 -2.51 -2.81 4.17
C ASN A 358 -1.61 -3.90 3.58
N GLU A 359 -0.52 -4.25 4.27
CA GLU A 359 0.37 -5.34 3.86
C GLU A 359 -0.34 -6.71 3.83
N ALA A 360 -1.28 -6.95 4.75
CA ALA A 360 -2.07 -8.18 4.74
C ALA A 360 -2.95 -8.30 3.49
N MET A 361 -3.43 -7.19 2.91
CA MET A 361 -4.15 -7.20 1.63
C MET A 361 -3.24 -7.72 0.52
N SER A 362 -2.00 -7.22 0.44
CA SER A 362 -1.00 -7.60 -0.56
C SER A 362 -0.62 -9.08 -0.53
N VAL A 363 -0.70 -9.74 0.63
CA VAL A 363 -0.44 -11.18 0.77
C VAL A 363 -1.59 -12.03 0.18
N VAL A 364 -2.82 -11.52 0.18
CA VAL A 364 -3.99 -12.21 -0.37
C VAL A 364 -4.19 -11.89 -1.86
N PHE A 365 -3.78 -10.69 -2.28
CA PHE A 365 -3.91 -10.14 -3.64
C PHE A 365 -2.53 -9.71 -4.17
N PRO A 366 -1.78 -10.62 -4.84
CA PRO A 366 -0.45 -10.36 -5.35
C PRO A 366 -0.34 -9.14 -6.28
N SER A 367 -1.40 -8.82 -7.02
CA SER A 367 -1.49 -7.62 -7.87
C SER A 367 -1.48 -6.30 -7.08
N ASN A 368 -1.77 -6.36 -5.77
CA ASN A 368 -2.10 -5.21 -4.92
C ASN A 368 -3.35 -4.43 -5.36
N LEU A 369 -4.19 -5.09 -6.16
CA LEU A 369 -5.53 -4.67 -6.53
C LEU A 369 -6.54 -5.66 -5.95
N LEU A 370 -7.41 -5.20 -5.05
CA LEU A 370 -8.50 -6.03 -4.52
C LEU A 370 -9.82 -5.63 -5.15
N VAL A 371 -10.46 -6.54 -5.89
CA VAL A 371 -11.80 -6.32 -6.43
C VAL A 371 -12.78 -5.98 -5.28
N ASN A 372 -13.42 -4.82 -5.39
CA ASN A 372 -14.48 -4.38 -4.52
C ASN A 372 -15.74 -5.20 -4.84
N ALA A 373 -15.98 -6.26 -4.08
CA ALA A 373 -17.10 -7.19 -4.28
C ALA A 373 -18.51 -6.58 -4.14
N TYR A 374 -18.60 -5.28 -3.83
CA TYR A 374 -19.86 -4.54 -3.76
C TYR A 374 -20.16 -3.70 -5.02
N ALA A 375 -19.25 -3.71 -6.02
CA ALA A 375 -19.46 -3.06 -7.31
C ALA A 375 -20.33 -3.89 -8.27
#